data_AF-A0A813KBL5-F1
#
_entry.id   AF-A0A813KBL5-F1
#
_cell.length_a   1.000
_cell.length_b   1.000
_cell.length_c   1.000
_cell.angle_alpha   90.00
_cell.angle_beta   90.00
_cell.angle_gamma   90.00
#
_symmetry.space_group_name_H-M   'P 1'
#
loop_
_entity.id
_entity.type
_entity.pdbx_description
1 polymer ?
#
loop_
_entity_poly.entity_id
_entity_poly.type
_entity_poly.pdbx_seq_one_letter_code
_entity_poly.pdbx_strand_id
1 'polypeptide(L)'
;QAWPGSPGQGDRLLSLMHVSNNWIAAKGLVDFLLEFIQFLGCCAIGRPMAYVEPGNLFDLVRCGVPLSLFWFSGHRVVHILVIFFYWARLLDVFTSAENIASALLPIKQLARGLVPACVVTLVGFCAFTHAFYAARDDDTALLWPDTFHHSFNILITAALPEDPHNMPMLDLVLTYLAVLFFSVFFLNIFIGVITELYLLEKERVGLTFQHVRASSCLTFLLRARVLPCGVLSTQVALAVSVITALCALGLQCYCLRLEESIPFEGTAFVVLQTIMFLSAYQHPDQPWAVTNNMWHKGGGKHYLWFCKPREPEEKPDLPSKDDIRWVIHQELREALEEFFPLESDTKGDSQNTGAGKPPMMPNLRPELFGRALRTVRVPKDK
;
A
#
# COMPACT_ATOMS: atom_id res chain seq x y z
N GLN A 1 -7.65 -13.57 57.26
CA GLN A 1 -8.86 -12.97 56.65
C GLN A 1 -8.46 -12.43 55.29
N ALA A 2 -8.53 -13.29 54.26
CA ALA A 2 -8.44 -12.88 52.88
C ALA A 2 -9.78 -12.25 52.48
N TRP A 3 -9.74 -11.15 51.74
CA TRP A 3 -10.94 -10.47 51.26
C TRP A 3 -11.80 -11.45 50.44
N PRO A 4 -13.09 -11.62 50.78
CA PRO A 4 -14.00 -12.41 49.96
C PRO A 4 -14.14 -11.73 48.59
N GLY A 5 -14.01 -12.56 47.55
CA GLY A 5 -13.70 -12.16 46.19
C GLY A 5 -14.64 -11.12 45.61
N SER A 6 -14.05 -10.02 45.14
CA SER A 6 -14.66 -9.14 44.16
C SER A 6 -14.94 -9.98 42.91
N PRO A 7 -16.20 -10.18 42.51
CA PRO A 7 -16.51 -10.53 41.13
C PRO A 7 -16.00 -9.33 40.30
N GLY A 8 -15.00 -9.43 39.45
CA GLY A 8 -14.16 -10.50 38.97
C GLY A 8 -13.51 -9.81 37.79
N GLN A 9 -12.28 -9.29 37.94
CA GLN A 9 -11.70 -8.37 36.95
C GLN A 9 -11.66 -8.96 35.53
N GLY A 10 -11.61 -10.30 35.43
CA GLY A 10 -11.76 -11.04 34.18
C GLY A 10 -13.15 -10.91 33.54
N ASP A 11 -14.23 -10.99 34.32
CA ASP A 11 -15.61 -10.90 33.81
C ASP A 11 -15.89 -9.52 33.19
N ARG A 12 -15.35 -8.46 33.80
CA ARG A 12 -15.43 -7.10 33.26
C ARG A 12 -14.71 -6.98 31.93
N LEU A 13 -13.50 -7.52 31.83
CA LEU A 13 -12.71 -7.48 30.60
C LEU A 13 -13.38 -8.27 29.47
N LEU A 14 -13.98 -9.42 29.79
CA LEU A 14 -14.76 -10.21 28.84
C LEU A 14 -16.00 -9.47 28.34
N SER A 15 -16.73 -8.77 29.23
CA SER A 15 -17.89 -7.94 28.85
C SER A 15 -17.48 -6.80 27.89
N LEU A 16 -16.39 -6.08 28.20
CA LEU A 16 -15.87 -5.01 27.34
C LEU A 16 -15.44 -5.55 25.96
N MET A 17 -14.79 -6.71 25.91
CA MET A 17 -14.42 -7.35 24.65
C MET A 17 -15.66 -7.75 23.83
N HIS A 18 -16.72 -8.23 24.48
CA HIS A 18 -17.95 -8.62 23.80
C HIS A 18 -18.62 -7.46 23.06
N VAL A 19 -18.75 -6.30 23.72
CA VAL A 19 -19.35 -5.09 23.12
C VAL A 19 -18.54 -4.64 21.90
N SER A 20 -17.21 -4.59 22.02
CA SER A 20 -16.32 -4.23 20.91
C SER A 20 -16.42 -5.23 19.75
N ASN A 21 -16.45 -6.53 20.06
CA ASN A 21 -16.60 -7.58 19.05
C ASN A 21 -17.90 -7.44 18.28
N ASN A 22 -19.02 -7.16 18.98
CA ASN A 22 -20.32 -6.99 18.34
C ASN A 22 -20.38 -5.75 17.44
N TRP A 23 -19.73 -4.64 17.83
CA TRP A 23 -19.57 -3.47 16.98
C TRP A 23 -18.81 -3.80 15.68
N ILE A 24 -17.68 -4.49 15.82
CA ILE A 24 -16.80 -4.87 14.71
C ILE A 24 -17.48 -5.90 13.79
N ALA A 25 -18.13 -6.90 14.37
CA ALA A 25 -18.87 -7.93 13.64
C ALA A 25 -20.05 -7.32 12.87
N ALA A 26 -20.77 -6.38 13.48
CA ALA A 26 -21.80 -5.60 12.81
C ALA A 26 -21.25 -4.85 11.59
N LYS A 27 -20.06 -4.24 11.73
CA LYS A 27 -19.38 -3.58 10.61
C LYS A 27 -19.01 -4.54 9.49
N GLY A 28 -18.52 -5.73 9.84
CA GLY A 28 -18.24 -6.82 8.91
C GLY A 28 -19.49 -7.26 8.15
N LEU A 29 -20.62 -7.43 8.83
CA LEU A 29 -21.90 -7.76 8.20
C LEU A 29 -22.36 -6.67 7.23
N VAL A 30 -22.30 -5.41 7.64
CA VAL A 30 -22.67 -4.29 6.78
C VAL A 30 -21.79 -4.27 5.54
N ASP A 31 -20.47 -4.38 5.67
CA ASP A 31 -19.56 -4.47 4.51
C ASP A 31 -19.88 -5.65 3.61
N PHE A 32 -20.17 -6.83 4.17
CA PHE A 32 -20.55 -8.02 3.40
C PHE A 32 -21.84 -7.79 2.60
N LEU A 33 -22.83 -7.11 3.19
CA LEU A 33 -24.04 -6.70 2.46
C LEU A 33 -23.70 -5.76 1.30
N LEU A 34 -22.71 -4.87 1.44
CA LEU A 34 -22.30 -3.98 0.35
C LEU A 34 -21.66 -4.73 -0.81
N GLU A 35 -20.83 -5.72 -0.47
CA GLU A 35 -20.22 -6.61 -1.44
C GLU A 35 -21.28 -7.42 -2.19
N PHE A 36 -22.28 -7.91 -1.46
CA PHE A 36 -23.43 -8.58 -2.07
C PHE A 36 -24.24 -7.64 -2.99
N ILE A 37 -24.49 -6.40 -2.57
CA ILE A 37 -25.17 -5.39 -3.39
C ILE A 37 -24.35 -5.07 -4.66
N GLN A 38 -23.03 -4.97 -4.56
CA GLN A 38 -22.15 -4.77 -5.70
C GLN A 38 -22.22 -5.95 -6.68
N PHE A 39 -22.23 -7.19 -6.17
CA PHE A 39 -22.43 -8.39 -6.99
C PHE A 39 -23.78 -8.35 -7.72
N LEU A 40 -24.86 -7.96 -7.04
CA LEU A 40 -26.16 -7.75 -7.68
C LEU A 40 -26.11 -6.66 -8.76
N GLY A 41 -25.34 -5.59 -8.53
CA GLY A 41 -25.06 -4.55 -9.52
C GLY A 41 -24.38 -5.11 -10.78
N CYS A 42 -23.38 -5.97 -10.61
CA CYS A 42 -22.70 -6.69 -11.70
C CYS A 42 -23.66 -7.63 -12.45
N CYS A 43 -24.56 -8.31 -11.73
CA CYS A 43 -25.61 -9.13 -12.35
C CYS A 43 -26.59 -8.27 -13.16
N ALA A 44 -26.98 -7.10 -12.64
CA ALA A 44 -27.90 -6.18 -13.29
C ALA A 44 -27.36 -5.55 -14.58
N ILE A 45 -26.04 -5.52 -14.78
CA ILE A 45 -25.40 -5.11 -16.04
C ILE A 45 -25.07 -6.31 -16.97
N GLY A 46 -25.48 -7.53 -16.59
CA GLY A 46 -25.24 -8.75 -17.36
C GLY A 46 -23.79 -9.24 -17.33
N ARG A 47 -22.98 -8.84 -16.34
CA ARG A 47 -21.56 -9.21 -16.21
C ARG A 47 -21.23 -9.75 -14.81
N PRO A 48 -21.84 -10.86 -14.36
CA PRO A 48 -21.57 -11.42 -13.03
C PRO A 48 -20.11 -11.84 -12.85
N MET A 49 -19.45 -12.32 -13.92
CA MET A 49 -18.06 -12.74 -13.88
C MET A 49 -17.08 -11.59 -13.61
N ALA A 50 -17.45 -10.35 -13.90
CA ALA A 50 -16.63 -9.19 -13.54
C ALA A 50 -16.52 -9.00 -12.02
N TYR A 51 -17.43 -9.59 -11.23
CA TYR A 51 -17.29 -9.57 -9.78
C TYR A 51 -16.24 -10.57 -9.28
N VAL A 52 -15.97 -11.67 -9.99
CA VAL A 52 -15.04 -12.75 -9.54
C VAL A 52 -13.56 -12.36 -9.71
N GLU A 53 -13.27 -11.07 -9.87
CA GLU A 53 -11.90 -10.57 -9.87
C GLU A 53 -11.24 -10.78 -8.49
N PRO A 54 -9.94 -11.12 -8.44
CA PRO A 54 -9.23 -11.38 -7.19
C PRO A 54 -9.33 -10.26 -6.15
N GLY A 55 -9.49 -9.01 -6.59
CA GLY A 55 -9.72 -7.86 -5.71
C GLY A 55 -11.00 -7.98 -4.90
N ASN A 56 -12.14 -8.22 -5.56
CA ASN A 56 -13.43 -8.36 -4.90
C ASN A 56 -13.50 -9.63 -4.03
N LEU A 57 -12.85 -10.72 -4.45
CA LEU A 57 -12.75 -11.93 -3.62
C LEU A 57 -11.99 -11.65 -2.31
N PHE A 58 -10.91 -10.87 -2.39
CA PHE A 58 -10.16 -10.44 -1.21
C PHE A 58 -10.99 -9.51 -0.33
N ASP A 59 -11.77 -8.60 -0.92
CA ASP A 59 -12.70 -7.73 -0.17
C ASP A 59 -13.78 -8.55 0.56
N LEU A 60 -14.27 -9.65 -0.03
CA LEU A 60 -15.21 -10.58 0.59
C LEU A 60 -14.59 -11.33 1.79
N VAL A 61 -13.32 -11.75 1.68
CA VAL A 61 -12.58 -12.31 2.83
C VAL A 61 -12.40 -11.25 3.92
N ARG A 62 -12.06 -10.02 3.53
CA ARG A 62 -11.80 -8.91 4.45
C ARG A 62 -13.05 -8.47 5.22
N CYS A 63 -14.25 -8.61 4.67
CA CYS A 63 -15.49 -8.39 5.43
C CYS A 63 -15.97 -9.66 6.17
N GLY A 64 -15.70 -10.85 5.62
CA GLY A 64 -16.03 -12.14 6.22
C GLY A 64 -15.29 -12.41 7.54
N VAL A 65 -14.02 -12.00 7.66
CA VAL A 65 -13.23 -12.22 8.88
C VAL A 65 -13.78 -11.43 10.09
N PRO A 66 -14.02 -10.11 10.01
CA PRO A 66 -14.74 -9.39 11.08
C PRO A 66 -16.14 -9.94 11.34
N LEU A 67 -16.89 -10.30 10.30
CA LEU A 67 -18.21 -10.90 10.43
C LEU A 67 -18.18 -12.20 11.25
N SER A 68 -17.11 -13.00 11.13
CA SER A 68 -16.93 -14.26 11.88
C SER A 68 -16.88 -14.07 13.40
N LEU A 69 -16.61 -12.86 13.91
CA LEU A 69 -16.62 -12.55 15.35
C LEU A 69 -18.00 -12.75 16.00
N PHE A 70 -19.11 -12.76 15.25
CA PHE A 70 -20.41 -13.12 15.81
C PHE A 70 -20.46 -14.57 16.31
N TRP A 71 -19.76 -15.49 15.63
CA TRP A 71 -19.74 -16.91 15.99
C TRP A 71 -18.49 -17.29 16.79
N PHE A 72 -17.37 -16.62 16.54
CA PHE A 72 -16.05 -16.96 17.10
C PHE A 72 -15.46 -15.85 17.98
N SER A 73 -16.31 -15.19 18.77
CA SER A 73 -15.92 -14.07 19.64
C SER A 73 -14.83 -14.43 20.67
N GLY A 74 -14.69 -15.71 21.05
CA GLY A 74 -13.65 -16.19 21.97
C GLY A 74 -12.33 -16.60 21.33
N HIS A 75 -12.25 -16.67 19.98
CA HIS A 75 -11.09 -17.26 19.31
C HIS A 75 -9.99 -16.22 19.05
N ARG A 76 -8.88 -16.28 19.81
CA ARG A 76 -7.77 -15.31 19.76
C ARG A 76 -7.20 -15.07 18.36
N VAL A 77 -7.11 -16.11 17.53
CA VAL A 77 -6.60 -15.98 16.15
C VAL A 77 -7.50 -15.07 15.32
N VAL A 78 -8.82 -15.16 15.48
CA VAL A 78 -9.77 -14.32 14.74
C VAL A 78 -9.58 -12.86 15.12
N HIS A 79 -9.42 -12.56 16.41
CA HIS A 79 -9.13 -11.21 16.90
C HIS A 79 -7.86 -10.62 16.28
N ILE A 80 -6.77 -11.41 16.26
CA ILE A 80 -5.50 -10.98 15.67
C ILE A 80 -5.67 -10.70 14.17
N LEU A 81 -6.35 -11.59 13.44
CA LEU A 81 -6.62 -11.39 12.02
C LEU A 81 -7.47 -10.14 11.77
N VAL A 82 -8.52 -9.93 12.56
CA VAL A 82 -9.35 -8.72 12.48
C VAL A 82 -8.50 -7.46 12.65
N ILE A 83 -7.63 -7.41 13.67
CA ILE A 83 -6.71 -6.29 13.87
C ILE A 83 -5.87 -6.05 12.60
N PHE A 84 -5.24 -7.08 12.04
CA PHE A 84 -4.46 -6.94 10.80
C PHE A 84 -5.29 -6.45 9.62
N PHE A 85 -6.52 -6.94 9.43
CA PHE A 85 -7.40 -6.48 8.36
C PHE A 85 -7.83 -5.01 8.53
N TYR A 86 -8.08 -4.56 9.76
CA TYR A 86 -8.37 -3.14 10.03
C TYR A 86 -7.14 -2.25 9.78
N TRP A 87 -5.95 -2.69 10.16
CA TRP A 87 -4.71 -2.00 9.79
C TRP A 87 -4.50 -1.94 8.28
N ALA A 88 -4.72 -3.04 7.57
CA ALA A 88 -4.68 -3.06 6.11
C ALA A 88 -5.74 -2.13 5.50
N ARG A 89 -6.91 -1.96 6.14
CA ARG A 89 -7.95 -1.02 5.72
C ARG A 89 -7.57 0.44 5.88
N LEU A 90 -6.81 0.77 6.92
CA LEU A 90 -6.27 2.13 7.09
C LEU A 90 -5.36 2.51 5.92
N LEU A 91 -4.64 1.55 5.33
CA LEU A 91 -3.82 1.81 4.14
C LEU A 91 -4.65 2.28 2.93
N ASP A 92 -5.92 1.85 2.82
CA ASP A 92 -6.81 2.30 1.75
C ASP A 92 -7.33 3.72 1.99
N VAL A 93 -7.46 4.16 3.24
CA VAL A 93 -7.92 5.55 3.55
C VAL A 93 -6.93 6.57 2.99
N PHE A 94 -5.64 6.26 3.00
CA PHE A 94 -4.60 7.14 2.46
C PHE A 94 -4.72 7.37 0.94
N THR A 95 -5.47 6.54 0.21
CA THR A 95 -5.75 6.78 -1.20
C THR A 95 -6.60 8.04 -1.44
N SER A 96 -7.22 8.58 -0.39
CA SER A 96 -7.99 9.83 -0.47
C SER A 96 -7.11 11.09 -0.60
N ALA A 97 -5.85 11.02 -0.14
CA ALA A 97 -4.91 12.13 -0.22
C ALA A 97 -3.89 11.88 -1.33
N GLU A 98 -3.94 12.64 -2.42
CA GLU A 98 -3.13 12.43 -3.63
C GLU A 98 -1.61 12.32 -3.35
N ASN A 99 -1.08 13.18 -2.49
CA ASN A 99 0.34 13.16 -2.12
C ASN A 99 0.75 11.87 -1.38
N ILE A 100 -0.14 11.32 -0.54
CA ILE A 100 0.14 10.10 0.21
C ILE A 100 -0.10 8.88 -0.70
N ALA A 101 -1.18 8.92 -1.49
CA ALA A 101 -1.52 7.89 -2.47
C ALA A 101 -0.38 7.68 -3.49
N SER A 102 0.19 8.76 -4.01
CA SER A 102 1.32 8.67 -4.97
C SER A 102 2.59 8.05 -4.35
N ALA A 103 2.78 8.14 -3.04
CA ALA A 103 3.88 7.47 -2.36
C ALA A 103 3.58 5.99 -2.02
N LEU A 104 2.34 5.68 -1.60
CA LEU A 104 1.96 4.35 -1.10
C LEU A 104 1.47 3.38 -2.19
N LEU A 105 0.87 3.89 -3.27
CA LEU A 105 0.36 3.04 -4.35
C LEU A 105 1.42 2.15 -5.00
N PRO A 106 2.64 2.64 -5.30
CA PRO A 106 3.70 1.78 -5.82
C PRO A 106 4.04 0.62 -4.87
N ILE A 107 4.07 0.89 -3.55
CA ILE A 107 4.33 -0.14 -2.52
C ILE A 107 3.19 -1.17 -2.49
N LYS A 108 1.93 -0.74 -2.60
CA LYS A 108 0.78 -1.64 -2.62
C LYS A 108 0.78 -2.56 -3.85
N GLN A 109 1.12 -2.03 -5.03
CA GLN A 109 1.20 -2.84 -6.25
C GLN A 109 2.45 -3.73 -6.27
N LEU A 110 3.56 -3.26 -5.70
CA LEU A 110 4.78 -4.03 -5.52
C LEU A 110 4.50 -5.36 -4.81
N ALA A 111 3.64 -5.37 -3.78
CA ALA A 111 3.29 -6.60 -3.06
C ALA A 111 2.75 -7.72 -3.97
N ARG A 112 2.01 -7.37 -5.03
CA ARG A 112 1.54 -8.34 -6.04
C ARG A 112 2.67 -8.82 -6.94
N GLY A 113 3.56 -7.91 -7.34
CA GLY A 113 4.75 -8.22 -8.13
C GLY A 113 5.79 -9.07 -7.38
N LEU A 114 5.78 -9.04 -6.05
CA LEU A 114 6.69 -9.83 -5.20
C LEU A 114 6.29 -11.29 -5.03
N VAL A 115 5.06 -11.68 -5.40
CA VAL A 115 4.57 -13.06 -5.21
C VAL A 115 5.52 -14.11 -5.80
N PRO A 116 6.02 -13.99 -7.05
CA PRO A 116 6.96 -14.96 -7.60
C PRO A 116 8.24 -15.05 -6.78
N ALA A 117 8.81 -13.92 -6.36
CA ALA A 117 10.02 -13.90 -5.54
C ALA A 117 9.78 -14.56 -4.17
N CYS A 118 8.65 -14.25 -3.53
CA CYS A 118 8.24 -14.91 -2.28
C CYS A 118 8.07 -16.42 -2.44
N VAL A 119 7.51 -16.90 -3.55
CA VAL A 119 7.36 -18.34 -3.84
C VAL A 119 8.73 -19.01 -3.97
N VAL A 120 9.68 -18.42 -4.71
CA VAL A 120 11.02 -19.00 -4.84
C VAL A 120 11.73 -19.02 -3.48
N THR A 121 11.65 -17.93 -2.70
CA THR A 121 12.20 -17.88 -1.33
C THR A 121 11.56 -18.92 -0.42
N LEU A 122 10.23 -19.13 -0.52
CA LEU A 122 9.52 -20.15 0.24
C LEU A 122 9.95 -21.57 -0.15
N VAL A 123 10.13 -21.86 -1.44
CA VAL A 123 10.66 -23.15 -1.91
C VAL A 123 12.06 -23.39 -1.36
N GLY A 124 12.92 -22.37 -1.41
CA GLY A 124 14.25 -22.43 -0.78
C GLY A 124 14.13 -22.69 0.73
N PHE A 125 13.21 -22.00 1.41
CA PHE A 125 13.01 -22.13 2.84
C PHE A 125 12.58 -23.55 3.22
N CYS A 126 11.62 -24.11 2.49
CA CYS A 126 11.19 -25.49 2.67
C CYS A 126 12.33 -26.47 2.39
N ALA A 127 13.11 -26.29 1.32
CA ALA A 127 14.22 -27.17 0.99
C ALA A 127 15.28 -27.22 2.09
N PHE A 128 15.68 -26.06 2.64
CA PHE A 128 16.63 -26.02 3.75
C PHE A 128 16.02 -26.51 5.07
N THR A 129 14.74 -26.24 5.33
CA THR A 129 14.02 -26.80 6.50
C THR A 129 14.03 -28.33 6.45
N HIS A 130 13.80 -28.91 5.27
CA HIS A 130 13.90 -30.36 5.05
C HIS A 130 15.33 -30.87 5.21
N ALA A 131 16.33 -30.12 4.73
CA ALA A 131 17.73 -30.49 4.91
C ALA A 131 18.15 -30.49 6.40
N PHE A 132 17.74 -29.48 7.17
CA PHE A 132 17.96 -29.44 8.63
C PHE A 132 17.28 -30.59 9.35
N TYR A 133 16.06 -30.94 8.93
CA TYR A 133 15.36 -32.10 9.47
C TYR A 133 16.12 -33.41 9.19
N ALA A 134 16.66 -33.58 7.98
CA ALA A 134 17.39 -34.79 7.59
C ALA A 134 18.82 -34.87 8.17
N ALA A 135 19.46 -33.74 8.45
CA ALA A 135 20.82 -33.68 8.99
C ALA A 135 20.90 -33.95 10.50
N ARG A 136 19.76 -33.99 11.20
CA ARG A 136 19.69 -34.29 12.62
C ARG A 136 19.48 -35.79 12.82
N ASP A 137 20.56 -36.49 13.18
CA ASP A 137 20.59 -37.94 13.38
C ASP A 137 20.01 -38.42 14.74
N ASP A 138 19.47 -37.53 15.59
CA ASP A 138 19.07 -37.89 16.96
C ASP A 138 17.61 -38.38 17.09
N ASP A 139 17.41 -39.43 17.90
CA ASP A 139 16.13 -39.97 18.39
C ASP A 139 15.26 -38.92 19.13
N THR A 140 15.81 -37.74 19.44
CA THR A 140 15.10 -36.55 19.92
C THR A 140 14.79 -35.58 18.79
N ALA A 141 14.37 -36.08 17.63
CA ALA A 141 13.90 -35.24 16.54
C ALA A 141 12.81 -34.30 17.07
N LEU A 142 13.18 -33.03 17.27
CA LEU A 142 12.30 -31.94 17.68
C LEU A 142 11.22 -31.83 16.61
N LEU A 143 10.09 -32.49 16.90
CA LEU A 143 8.89 -32.50 16.08
C LEU A 143 8.45 -31.05 15.81
N TRP A 144 7.61 -30.87 14.79
CA TRP A 144 6.88 -29.62 14.62
C TRP A 144 6.28 -29.17 15.96
N PRO A 145 6.55 -27.94 16.45
CA PRO A 145 6.91 -26.72 15.70
C PRO A 145 8.40 -26.30 15.74
N ASP A 146 9.26 -26.98 16.50
CA ASP A 146 10.58 -26.46 16.85
C ASP A 146 11.56 -26.40 15.66
N THR A 147 11.51 -27.40 14.78
CA THR A 147 12.30 -27.41 13.53
C THR A 147 11.96 -26.23 12.61
N PHE A 148 10.68 -25.82 12.54
CA PHE A 148 10.27 -24.66 11.76
C PHE A 148 10.76 -23.36 12.38
N HIS A 149 10.61 -23.20 13.69
CA HIS A 149 11.09 -22.02 14.40
C HIS A 149 12.61 -21.86 14.26
N HIS A 150 13.36 -22.95 14.38
CA HIS A 150 14.80 -22.97 14.17
C HIS A 150 15.18 -22.56 12.74
N SER A 151 14.53 -23.17 11.73
CA SER A 151 14.77 -22.84 10.32
C SER A 151 14.40 -21.39 10.02
N PHE A 152 13.31 -20.86 10.60
CA PHE A 152 12.92 -19.46 10.49
C PHE A 152 14.00 -18.52 11.02
N ASN A 153 14.51 -18.76 12.23
CA ASN A 153 15.55 -17.93 12.82
C ASN A 153 16.85 -17.97 12.00
N ILE A 154 17.28 -19.15 11.56
CA ILE A 154 18.51 -19.24 10.75
C ILE A 154 18.32 -18.54 9.39
N LEU A 155 17.24 -18.85 8.67
CA LEU A 155 17.11 -18.46 7.26
C LEU A 155 16.61 -17.02 7.08
N ILE A 156 15.70 -16.56 7.94
CA ILE A 156 15.07 -15.23 7.80
C ILE A 156 15.78 -14.18 8.64
N THR A 157 16.21 -14.50 9.87
CA THR A 157 16.89 -13.54 10.74
C THR A 157 18.41 -13.64 10.70
N ALA A 158 18.96 -14.61 9.95
CA ALA A 158 20.39 -14.91 9.91
C ALA A 158 20.99 -15.16 11.29
N ALA A 159 20.19 -15.73 12.22
CA ALA A 159 20.65 -16.06 13.55
C ALA A 159 21.70 -17.16 13.49
N LEU A 160 22.92 -16.84 13.92
CA LEU A 160 23.99 -17.83 14.09
C LEU A 160 23.81 -18.55 15.44
N PRO A 161 24.24 -19.81 15.55
CA PRO A 161 24.18 -20.54 16.81
C PRO A 161 25.06 -19.86 17.88
N GLU A 162 24.56 -19.78 19.11
CA GLU A 162 25.27 -19.16 20.24
C GLU A 162 26.56 -19.93 20.58
N ASP A 163 26.50 -21.27 20.55
CA ASP A 163 27.63 -22.16 20.85
C ASP A 163 27.93 -23.12 19.69
N PRO A 164 28.84 -22.77 18.76
CA PRO A 164 29.17 -23.62 17.61
C PRO A 164 29.85 -24.94 18.00
N HIS A 165 30.47 -24.99 19.19
CA HIS A 165 31.15 -26.19 19.70
C HIS A 165 30.19 -27.30 20.14
N ASN A 166 28.92 -26.96 20.40
CA ASN A 166 27.90 -27.90 20.89
C ASN A 166 27.04 -28.48 19.76
N MET A 167 27.28 -28.10 18.50
CA MET A 167 26.51 -28.58 17.34
C MET A 167 27.28 -29.64 16.55
N PRO A 168 26.59 -30.65 16.00
CA PRO A 168 27.18 -31.55 15.02
C PRO A 168 27.78 -30.77 13.83
N MET A 169 28.96 -31.18 13.37
CA MET A 169 29.68 -30.50 12.28
C MET A 169 28.82 -30.35 11.01
N LEU A 170 27.99 -31.35 10.69
CA LEU A 170 27.09 -31.30 9.54
C LEU A 170 26.04 -30.19 9.67
N ASP A 171 25.42 -30.05 10.85
CA ASP A 171 24.42 -29.01 11.13
C ASP A 171 25.05 -27.61 11.08
N LEU A 172 26.27 -27.47 11.61
CA LEU A 172 27.02 -26.21 11.57
C LEU A 172 27.37 -25.80 10.12
N VAL A 173 27.88 -26.73 9.31
CA VAL A 173 28.19 -26.48 7.89
C VAL A 173 26.92 -26.15 7.10
N LEU A 174 25.84 -26.90 7.32
CA LEU A 174 24.55 -26.65 6.68
C LEU A 174 24.01 -25.26 7.06
N THR A 175 24.12 -24.87 8.33
CA THR A 175 23.73 -23.54 8.83
C THR A 175 24.50 -22.43 8.11
N TYR A 176 25.83 -22.53 8.01
CA TYR A 176 26.62 -21.51 7.30
C TYR A 176 26.29 -21.44 5.80
N LEU A 177 26.12 -22.58 5.15
CA LEU A 177 25.72 -22.63 3.73
C LEU A 177 24.34 -22.02 3.53
N ALA A 178 23.39 -22.33 4.41
CA ALA A 178 22.04 -21.83 4.35
C ALA A 178 21.98 -20.32 4.55
N VAL A 179 22.67 -19.78 5.57
CA VAL A 179 22.77 -18.33 5.81
C VAL A 179 23.45 -17.63 4.64
N LEU A 180 24.55 -18.18 4.11
CA LEU A 180 25.23 -17.60 2.95
C LEU A 180 24.31 -17.57 1.73
N PHE A 181 23.60 -18.66 1.45
CA PHE A 181 22.68 -18.72 0.33
C PHE A 181 21.50 -17.75 0.50
N PHE A 182 20.89 -17.69 1.67
CA PHE A 182 19.76 -16.78 1.92
C PHE A 182 20.15 -15.29 1.90
N SER A 183 21.25 -14.94 2.53
CA SER A 183 21.70 -13.55 2.60
C SER A 183 22.32 -13.06 1.28
N VAL A 184 23.14 -13.86 0.63
CA VAL A 184 23.87 -13.44 -0.59
C VAL A 184 23.03 -13.65 -1.84
N PHE A 185 22.23 -14.71 -1.91
CA PHE A 185 21.46 -15.00 -3.13
C PHE A 185 20.03 -14.47 -3.02
N PHE A 186 19.22 -15.00 -2.09
CA PHE A 186 17.80 -14.67 -2.02
C PHE A 186 17.54 -13.20 -1.70
N LEU A 187 18.19 -12.67 -0.66
CA LEU A 187 17.97 -11.28 -0.22
C LEU A 187 18.41 -10.28 -1.30
N ASN A 188 19.54 -10.50 -1.98
CA ASN A 188 20.00 -9.63 -3.06
C ASN A 188 19.08 -9.68 -4.28
N ILE A 189 18.57 -10.86 -4.66
CA ILE A 189 17.56 -10.97 -5.72
C ILE A 189 16.29 -10.23 -5.31
N PHE A 190 15.87 -10.35 -4.05
CA PHE A 190 14.68 -9.69 -3.54
C PHE A 190 14.82 -8.16 -3.58
N ILE A 191 15.97 -7.62 -3.15
CA ILE A 191 16.27 -6.18 -3.25
C ILE A 191 16.28 -5.71 -4.69
N GLY A 192 16.90 -6.47 -5.60
CA GLY A 192 16.95 -6.15 -7.03
C GLY A 192 15.55 -6.08 -7.63
N VAL A 193 14.73 -7.12 -7.41
CA VAL A 193 13.34 -7.18 -7.88
C VAL A 193 12.49 -6.07 -7.28
N ILE A 194 12.62 -5.79 -5.98
CA ILE A 194 11.92 -4.68 -5.33
C ILE A 194 12.26 -3.35 -5.99
N THR A 195 13.55 -3.10 -6.22
CA THR A 195 14.03 -1.82 -6.74
C THR A 195 13.50 -1.58 -8.15
N GLU A 196 13.63 -2.56 -9.04
CA GLU A 196 13.14 -2.47 -10.42
C GLU A 196 11.61 -2.32 -10.49
N LEU A 197 10.86 -3.16 -9.77
CA LEU A 197 9.39 -3.08 -9.75
C LEU A 197 8.91 -1.76 -9.14
N TYR A 198 9.57 -1.27 -8.09
CA TYR A 198 9.21 0.01 -7.48
C TYR A 198 9.43 1.17 -8.44
N LEU A 199 10.54 1.19 -9.19
CA LEU A 199 10.80 2.23 -10.19
C LEU A 199 9.74 2.20 -11.30
N LEU A 200 9.39 1.02 -11.81
CA LEU A 200 8.34 0.85 -12.82
C LEU A 200 6.96 1.33 -12.33
N GLU A 201 6.58 0.95 -11.10
CA GLU A 201 5.30 1.38 -10.53
C GLU A 201 5.29 2.88 -10.18
N LYS A 202 6.43 3.43 -9.78
CA LYS A 202 6.57 4.88 -9.54
C LYS A 202 6.36 5.68 -10.83
N GLU A 203 6.85 5.21 -11.98
CA GLU A 203 6.59 5.86 -13.27
C GLU A 203 5.12 5.79 -13.69
N ARG A 204 4.42 4.70 -13.32
CA ARG A 204 3.01 4.46 -13.67
C ARG A 204 2.00 5.01 -12.67
N VAL A 205 2.46 5.59 -11.56
CA VAL A 205 1.60 5.92 -10.42
C VAL A 205 0.43 6.82 -10.79
N GLY A 206 0.61 7.76 -11.72
CA GLY A 206 -0.46 8.65 -12.18
C GLY A 206 -1.60 7.89 -12.85
N LEU A 207 -1.29 6.96 -13.74
CA LEU A 207 -2.28 6.10 -14.41
C LEU A 207 -2.93 5.14 -13.42
N THR A 208 -2.14 4.52 -12.54
CA THR A 208 -2.66 3.61 -11.51
C THR A 208 -3.61 4.32 -10.56
N PHE A 209 -3.29 5.55 -10.15
CA PHE A 209 -4.15 6.36 -9.28
C PHE A 209 -5.48 6.70 -9.96
N GLN A 210 -5.46 7.12 -11.23
CA GLN A 210 -6.68 7.36 -12.01
C GLN A 210 -7.52 6.09 -12.14
N HIS A 211 -6.89 4.95 -12.42
CA HIS A 211 -7.57 3.66 -12.53
C HIS A 211 -8.25 3.26 -11.20
N VAL A 212 -7.54 3.37 -10.08
CA VAL A 212 -8.10 3.08 -8.73
C VAL A 212 -9.31 3.98 -8.45
N ARG A 213 -9.23 5.28 -8.76
CA ARG A 213 -10.36 6.21 -8.58
C ARG A 213 -11.55 5.84 -9.48
N ALA A 214 -11.29 5.53 -10.75
CA ALA A 214 -12.33 5.11 -11.68
C ALA A 214 -13.01 3.81 -11.21
N SER A 215 -12.23 2.85 -10.70
CA SER A 215 -12.76 1.62 -10.10
C SER A 215 -13.63 1.91 -8.89
N SER A 216 -13.21 2.79 -7.98
CA SER A 216 -14.01 3.19 -6.81
C SER A 216 -15.34 3.85 -7.21
N CYS A 217 -15.31 4.72 -8.24
CA CYS A 217 -16.53 5.33 -8.79
C CYS A 217 -17.45 4.28 -9.43
N LEU A 218 -16.89 3.32 -10.18
CA LEU A 218 -17.66 2.23 -10.76
C LEU A 218 -18.33 1.38 -9.68
N THR A 219 -17.60 1.00 -8.64
CA THR A 219 -18.13 0.26 -7.48
C THR A 219 -19.28 1.02 -6.81
N PHE A 220 -19.13 2.32 -6.61
CA PHE A 220 -20.20 3.17 -6.07
C PHE A 220 -21.44 3.13 -6.97
N LEU A 221 -21.29 3.31 -8.29
CA LEU A 221 -22.39 3.31 -9.24
C LEU A 221 -23.10 1.94 -9.33
N LEU A 222 -22.35 0.84 -9.27
CA LEU A 222 -22.91 -0.52 -9.24
C LEU A 222 -23.79 -0.73 -8.00
N ARG A 223 -23.35 -0.23 -6.85
CA ARG A 223 -24.14 -0.30 -5.60
C ARG A 223 -25.37 0.61 -5.67
N ALA A 224 -25.20 1.83 -6.15
CA ALA A 224 -26.27 2.81 -6.30
C ALA A 224 -27.38 2.34 -7.26
N ARG A 225 -27.06 1.52 -8.26
CA ARG A 225 -28.04 0.95 -9.19
C ARG A 225 -29.05 0.01 -8.52
N VAL A 226 -28.63 -0.70 -7.47
CA VAL A 226 -29.46 -1.68 -6.76
C VAL A 226 -30.17 -1.04 -5.56
N LEU A 227 -29.54 -0.04 -4.95
CA LEU A 227 -30.07 0.64 -3.77
C LEU A 227 -31.16 1.67 -4.11
N PRO A 228 -32.16 1.87 -3.23
CA PRO A 228 -33.14 2.93 -3.40
C PRO A 228 -32.51 4.29 -3.03
N CYS A 229 -32.16 5.10 -4.02
CA CYS A 229 -31.43 6.37 -3.84
C CYS A 229 -32.30 7.64 -3.74
N GLY A 230 -33.63 7.48 -3.71
CA GLY A 230 -34.60 8.60 -3.74
C GLY A 230 -35.61 8.60 -2.59
N VAL A 231 -35.29 7.96 -1.47
CA VAL A 231 -36.19 7.86 -0.31
C VAL A 231 -36.14 9.13 0.54
N LEU A 232 -34.93 9.69 0.72
CA LEU A 232 -34.68 10.88 1.53
C LEU A 232 -34.04 11.98 0.70
N SER A 233 -34.26 13.25 1.09
CA SER A 233 -33.49 14.37 0.56
C SER A 233 -32.06 14.35 1.10
N THR A 234 -31.11 14.93 0.36
CA THR A 234 -29.68 14.96 0.73
C THR A 234 -29.45 15.50 2.15
N GLN A 235 -30.17 16.55 2.54
CA GLN A 235 -30.02 17.18 3.86
C GLN A 235 -30.55 16.28 4.99
N VAL A 236 -31.70 15.64 4.77
CA VAL A 236 -32.29 14.71 5.74
C VAL A 236 -31.40 13.47 5.88
N ALA A 237 -30.87 12.95 4.77
CA ALA A 237 -29.95 11.82 4.80
C ALA A 237 -28.66 12.13 5.58
N LEU A 238 -28.08 13.33 5.38
CA LEU A 238 -26.93 13.78 6.17
C LEU A 238 -27.26 13.85 7.67
N ALA A 239 -28.40 14.46 8.02
CA ALA A 239 -28.83 14.55 9.41
C ALA A 239 -29.06 13.15 10.04
N VAL A 240 -29.71 12.24 9.32
CA VAL A 240 -29.92 10.84 9.74
C VAL A 240 -28.58 10.12 9.92
N SER A 241 -27.62 10.30 9.01
CA SER A 241 -26.26 9.75 9.13
C SER A 241 -25.59 10.20 10.43
N VAL A 242 -25.62 11.51 10.72
CA VAL A 242 -25.01 12.08 11.93
C VAL A 242 -25.72 11.58 13.20
N ILE A 243 -27.05 11.57 13.22
CA ILE A 243 -27.84 11.09 14.36
C ILE A 243 -27.55 9.61 14.61
N THR A 244 -27.56 8.78 13.57
CA THR A 244 -27.27 7.34 13.73
C THR A 244 -25.84 7.07 14.16
N ALA A 245 -24.86 7.85 13.67
CA ALA A 245 -23.48 7.78 14.16
C ALA A 245 -23.38 8.12 15.65
N LEU A 246 -24.05 9.19 16.10
CA LEU A 246 -24.09 9.57 17.52
C LEU A 246 -24.82 8.53 18.37
N CYS A 247 -25.92 7.95 17.89
CA CYS A 247 -26.62 6.85 18.57
C CYS A 247 -25.74 5.61 18.68
N ALA A 248 -24.98 5.27 17.63
CA ALA A 248 -24.11 4.11 17.61
C ALA A 248 -22.94 4.28 18.61
N LEU A 249 -22.32 5.48 18.64
CA LEU A 249 -21.31 5.83 19.63
C LEU A 249 -21.89 5.90 21.05
N GLY A 250 -23.08 6.47 21.21
CA GLY A 250 -23.79 6.56 22.49
C GLY A 250 -24.12 5.18 23.05
N LEU A 251 -24.61 4.27 22.21
CA LEU A 251 -24.86 2.87 22.57
C LEU A 251 -23.57 2.17 23.00
N GLN A 252 -22.48 2.36 22.26
CA GLN A 252 -21.18 1.80 22.61
C GLN A 252 -20.69 2.34 23.97
N CYS A 253 -20.69 3.66 24.18
CA CYS A 253 -20.32 4.28 25.45
C CYS A 253 -21.21 3.83 26.62
N TYR A 254 -22.51 3.65 26.37
CA TYR A 254 -23.46 3.20 27.38
C TYR A 254 -23.19 1.76 27.80
N CYS A 255 -22.99 0.84 26.85
CA CYS A 255 -22.65 -0.56 27.14
C CYS A 255 -21.30 -0.67 27.87
N LEU A 256 -20.30 0.13 27.47
CA LEU A 256 -19.01 0.18 28.16
C LEU A 256 -19.10 0.72 29.59
N ARG A 257 -20.02 1.66 29.85
CA ARG A 257 -20.20 2.28 31.17
C ARG A 257 -20.97 1.41 32.15
N LEU A 258 -22.00 0.70 31.68
CA LEU A 258 -22.80 -0.16 32.54
C LEU A 258 -22.19 -1.54 32.78
N GLU A 259 -21.16 -1.92 32.02
CA GLU A 259 -20.54 -3.26 32.07
C GLU A 259 -21.54 -4.41 31.77
N GLU A 260 -22.77 -4.08 31.35
CA GLU A 260 -23.85 -5.02 31.03
C GLU A 260 -24.10 -5.07 29.52
N SER A 261 -24.19 -6.28 28.96
CA SER A 261 -24.56 -6.49 27.57
C SER A 261 -26.06 -6.31 27.38
N ILE A 262 -26.47 -5.45 26.47
CA ILE A 262 -27.89 -5.27 26.14
C ILE A 262 -28.30 -6.42 25.21
N PRO A 263 -29.46 -7.07 25.45
CA PRO A 263 -29.96 -8.04 24.48
C PRO A 263 -30.14 -7.36 23.11
N PHE A 264 -29.67 -8.03 22.05
CA PHE A 264 -29.71 -7.52 20.67
C PHE A 264 -28.80 -6.32 20.37
N GLU A 265 -27.79 -6.02 21.19
CA GLU A 265 -26.82 -4.94 20.93
C GLU A 265 -26.19 -5.03 19.53
N GLY A 266 -25.78 -6.23 19.11
CA GLY A 266 -25.21 -6.46 17.78
C GLY A 266 -26.19 -6.13 16.65
N THR A 267 -27.47 -6.45 16.82
CA THR A 267 -28.51 -6.11 15.83
C THR A 267 -28.73 -4.62 15.76
N ALA A 268 -28.74 -3.92 16.91
CA ALA A 268 -28.83 -2.47 16.94
C ALA A 268 -27.66 -1.81 16.20
N PHE A 269 -26.42 -2.29 16.40
CA PHE A 269 -25.26 -1.80 15.66
C PHE A 269 -25.38 -2.05 14.15
N VAL A 270 -25.84 -3.24 13.73
CA VAL A 270 -26.07 -3.55 12.30
C VAL A 270 -27.07 -2.57 11.69
N VAL A 271 -28.20 -2.32 12.37
CA VAL A 271 -29.23 -1.41 11.88
C VAL A 271 -28.70 0.01 11.77
N LEU A 272 -28.06 0.53 12.83
CA LEU A 272 -27.50 1.88 12.84
C LEU A 272 -26.44 2.08 11.76
N GLN A 273 -25.52 1.13 11.60
CA GLN A 273 -24.47 1.20 10.58
C GLN A 273 -25.03 1.03 9.16
N THR A 274 -26.07 0.21 8.97
CA THR A 274 -26.77 0.07 7.69
C THR A 274 -27.47 1.38 7.32
N ILE A 275 -28.16 2.03 8.26
CA ILE A 275 -28.84 3.32 8.01
C ILE A 275 -27.80 4.38 7.63
N MET A 276 -26.71 4.51 8.39
CA MET A 276 -25.61 5.42 8.09
C MET A 276 -25.03 5.20 6.69
N PHE A 277 -24.88 3.93 6.29
CA PHE A 277 -24.45 3.60 4.94
C PHE A 277 -25.49 3.99 3.88
N LEU A 278 -26.76 3.61 4.05
CA LEU A 278 -27.84 3.91 3.11
C LEU A 278 -28.04 5.42 2.91
N SER A 279 -27.84 6.21 3.96
CA SER A 279 -27.88 7.68 3.86
C SER A 279 -26.83 8.25 2.92
N ALA A 280 -25.66 7.62 2.76
CA ALA A 280 -24.62 8.08 1.83
C ALA A 280 -25.04 7.93 0.35
N TYR A 281 -26.07 7.15 0.05
CA TYR A 281 -26.61 6.94 -1.30
C TYR A 281 -27.86 7.76 -1.59
N GLN A 282 -28.37 8.54 -0.63
CA GLN A 282 -29.58 9.34 -0.80
C GLN A 282 -29.24 10.70 -1.44
N HIS A 283 -29.26 10.73 -2.77
CA HIS A 283 -29.07 11.94 -3.56
C HIS A 283 -30.06 11.96 -4.73
N PRO A 284 -31.34 12.31 -4.50
CA PRO A 284 -32.38 12.19 -5.51
C PRO A 284 -32.15 13.04 -6.77
N ASP A 285 -31.41 14.14 -6.63
CA ASP A 285 -31.12 15.08 -7.73
C ASP A 285 -30.00 14.58 -8.67
N GLN A 286 -29.31 13.50 -8.31
CA GLN A 286 -28.15 13.02 -9.08
C GLN A 286 -28.56 12.09 -10.23
N PRO A 287 -27.91 12.17 -11.41
CA PRO A 287 -28.29 11.39 -12.58
C PRO A 287 -28.32 9.87 -12.36
N TRP A 288 -27.46 9.35 -11.47
CA TRP A 288 -27.38 7.92 -11.17
C TRP A 288 -28.55 7.44 -10.28
N ALA A 289 -29.18 8.31 -9.48
CA ALA A 289 -30.29 7.96 -8.60
C ALA A 289 -31.65 7.89 -9.33
N VAL A 290 -31.81 8.67 -10.41
CA VAL A 290 -33.06 8.80 -11.18
C VAL A 290 -33.32 7.59 -12.09
N THR A 291 -32.40 6.63 -12.12
CA THR A 291 -32.30 5.66 -13.21
C THR A 291 -33.35 4.55 -13.24
N ASN A 292 -33.96 4.16 -12.12
CA ASN A 292 -34.87 3.00 -12.15
C ASN A 292 -36.26 3.28 -12.75
N ASN A 293 -36.76 4.51 -12.72
CA ASN A 293 -38.14 4.80 -13.16
C ASN A 293 -38.25 5.70 -14.41
N MET A 294 -37.21 6.49 -14.75
CA MET A 294 -37.26 7.38 -15.92
C MET A 294 -36.65 6.81 -17.20
N TRP A 295 -35.83 5.75 -17.14
CA TRP A 295 -35.16 5.22 -18.33
C TRP A 295 -36.13 4.74 -19.41
N HIS A 296 -37.31 4.26 -19.00
CA HIS A 296 -38.35 3.81 -19.93
C HIS A 296 -39.28 4.91 -20.44
N LYS A 297 -39.25 6.13 -19.88
CA LYS A 297 -40.24 7.19 -20.22
C LYS A 297 -39.74 8.27 -21.20
N GLY A 298 -38.57 8.08 -21.82
CA GLY A 298 -38.19 8.79 -23.04
C GLY A 298 -37.67 10.21 -22.82
N GLY A 299 -36.41 10.45 -23.17
CA GLY A 299 -35.84 11.80 -23.32
C GLY A 299 -34.66 12.15 -22.41
N GLY A 300 -34.17 11.24 -21.56
CA GLY A 300 -32.98 11.48 -20.74
C GLY A 300 -31.73 11.73 -21.59
N LYS A 301 -30.95 12.76 -21.26
CA LYS A 301 -29.63 13.00 -21.86
C LYS A 301 -28.70 11.85 -21.47
N HIS A 302 -28.19 11.14 -22.46
CA HIS A 302 -27.21 10.07 -22.25
C HIS A 302 -25.82 10.68 -22.32
N TYR A 303 -25.00 10.43 -21.31
CA TYR A 303 -23.60 10.85 -21.30
C TYR A 303 -22.74 9.66 -21.73
N LEU A 304 -22.17 9.74 -22.93
CA LEU A 304 -21.13 8.82 -23.39
C LEU A 304 -19.78 9.41 -23.03
N TRP A 305 -19.05 8.76 -22.12
CA TRP A 305 -17.67 9.10 -21.84
C TRP A 305 -16.79 8.50 -22.93
N PHE A 306 -16.30 9.35 -23.83
CA PHE A 306 -15.33 8.96 -24.85
C PHE A 306 -13.92 9.22 -24.35
N CYS A 307 -13.16 8.17 -24.07
CA CYS A 307 -11.74 8.26 -23.78
C CYS A 307 -10.97 8.13 -25.09
N LYS A 308 -10.53 9.25 -25.67
CA LYS A 308 -9.50 9.22 -26.72
C LYS A 308 -8.15 9.00 -26.03
N PRO A 309 -7.32 8.02 -26.46
CA PRO A 309 -5.94 8.00 -26.01
C PRO A 309 -5.34 9.38 -26.30
N ARG A 310 -4.72 9.99 -25.29
CA ARG A 310 -3.97 11.23 -25.49
C ARG A 310 -2.95 10.88 -26.57
N GLU A 311 -3.11 11.47 -27.76
CA GLU A 311 -2.03 11.46 -28.74
C GLU A 311 -0.80 11.90 -27.97
N PRO A 312 0.32 11.15 -28.06
CA PRO A 312 1.53 11.54 -27.34
C PRO A 312 1.72 13.01 -27.67
N GLU A 313 1.62 13.86 -26.64
CA GLU A 313 2.04 15.25 -26.78
C GLU A 313 3.43 15.10 -27.37
N GLU A 314 3.60 15.56 -28.62
CA GLU A 314 4.91 15.80 -29.19
C GLU A 314 5.60 16.62 -28.11
N LYS A 315 6.41 15.95 -27.30
CA LYS A 315 7.24 16.63 -26.32
C LYS A 315 7.99 17.61 -27.20
N PRO A 316 7.82 18.94 -27.03
CA PRO A 316 8.51 19.91 -27.87
C PRO A 316 9.96 19.48 -27.84
N ASP A 317 10.50 19.09 -29.02
CA ASP A 317 11.71 18.26 -29.14
C ASP A 317 12.69 18.66 -28.04
N LEU A 318 12.66 17.91 -26.94
CA LEU A 318 13.54 18.20 -25.84
C LEU A 318 14.91 17.95 -26.45
N PRO A 319 15.80 18.96 -26.51
CA PRO A 319 17.10 18.83 -27.15
C PRO A 319 17.68 17.50 -26.69
N SER A 320 18.13 16.69 -27.64
CA SER A 320 18.61 15.36 -27.35
C SER A 320 19.65 15.45 -26.23
N LYS A 321 19.89 14.37 -25.47
CA LYS A 321 20.93 14.41 -24.43
C LYS A 321 22.28 14.91 -24.97
N ASP A 322 22.53 14.74 -26.26
CA ASP A 322 23.70 15.26 -26.96
C ASP A 322 23.61 16.76 -27.25
N ASP A 323 22.42 17.30 -27.54
CA ASP A 323 22.20 18.74 -27.71
C ASP A 323 22.35 19.48 -26.37
N ILE A 324 21.84 18.92 -25.27
CA ILE A 324 22.06 19.48 -23.92
C ILE A 324 23.55 19.45 -23.57
N ARG A 325 24.26 18.36 -23.89
CA ARG A 325 25.72 18.28 -23.70
C ARG A 325 26.46 19.30 -24.55
N TRP A 326 26.04 19.52 -25.79
CA TRP A 326 26.65 20.49 -26.68
C TRP A 326 26.45 21.92 -26.18
N VAL A 327 25.24 22.27 -25.73
CA VAL A 327 24.94 23.59 -25.13
C VAL A 327 25.77 23.82 -23.87
N ILE A 328 25.85 22.83 -22.98
CA ILE A 328 26.70 22.94 -21.78
C ILE A 328 28.18 23.10 -22.17
N HIS A 329 28.66 22.37 -23.17
CA HIS A 329 30.05 22.50 -23.64
C HIS A 329 30.34 23.86 -24.25
N GLN A 330 29.39 24.44 -24.99
CA GLN A 330 29.50 25.78 -25.56
C GLN A 330 29.52 26.85 -24.47
N GLU A 331 28.56 26.83 -23.55
CA GLU A 331 28.53 27.81 -22.44
C GLU A 331 29.78 27.70 -21.56
N LEU A 332 30.28 26.49 -21.31
CA LEU A 332 31.51 26.29 -20.55
C LEU A 332 32.74 26.83 -21.29
N ARG A 333 32.77 26.69 -22.62
CA ARG A 333 33.84 27.20 -23.48
C ARG A 333 33.86 28.72 -23.50
N GLU A 334 32.70 29.34 -23.71
CA GLU A 334 32.55 30.80 -23.71
C GLU A 334 32.95 31.39 -22.35
N ALA A 335 32.52 30.78 -21.25
CA ALA A 335 32.95 31.19 -19.91
C ALA A 335 34.45 31.03 -19.71
N LEU A 336 35.05 29.94 -20.19
CA LEU A 336 36.50 29.73 -20.12
C LEU A 336 37.28 30.78 -20.92
N GLU A 337 36.81 31.14 -22.12
CA GLU A 337 37.42 32.18 -22.96
C GLU A 337 37.27 33.58 -22.32
N GLU A 338 36.17 33.85 -21.60
CA GLU A 338 35.99 35.09 -20.83
C GLU A 338 36.93 35.18 -19.61
N PHE A 339 37.11 34.07 -18.88
CA PHE A 339 37.95 34.03 -17.67
C PHE A 339 39.44 33.94 -17.97
N PHE A 340 39.81 33.39 -19.13
CA PHE A 340 41.18 33.27 -19.60
C PHE A 340 41.28 33.91 -20.98
N PRO A 341 41.23 35.25 -21.07
CA PRO A 341 41.53 35.92 -22.33
C PRO A 341 42.95 35.52 -22.70
N LEU A 342 43.06 34.68 -23.74
CA LEU A 342 44.34 34.33 -24.31
C LEU A 342 44.95 35.67 -24.75
N GLU A 343 45.99 36.10 -24.04
CA GLU A 343 46.85 37.22 -24.41
C GLU A 343 47.59 36.85 -25.70
N SER A 344 46.87 36.82 -26.81
CA SER A 344 47.42 36.73 -28.15
C SER A 344 47.86 38.13 -28.56
N ASP A 345 49.01 38.55 -28.07
CA ASP A 345 50.01 39.33 -28.81
C ASP A 345 50.94 40.08 -27.84
N THR A 346 51.96 39.38 -27.37
CA THR A 346 53.26 40.02 -27.18
C THR A 346 54.22 39.45 -28.21
N LYS A 347 54.21 40.05 -29.41
CA LYS A 347 55.38 40.04 -30.30
C LYS A 347 56.54 40.67 -29.51
N GLY A 348 57.49 39.83 -29.11
CA GLY A 348 58.71 40.25 -28.42
C GLY A 348 59.85 39.38 -28.87
N ASP A 349 60.82 40.02 -29.51
CA ASP A 349 61.99 39.43 -30.14
C ASP A 349 62.79 38.45 -29.26
N SER A 350 63.17 37.35 -29.89
CA SER A 350 64.49 36.71 -29.83
C SER A 350 65.50 37.30 -28.83
N GLN A 351 65.77 36.61 -27.71
CA GLN A 351 67.14 36.18 -27.34
C GLN A 351 67.18 35.34 -26.05
N ASN A 352 67.54 34.07 -26.26
CA ASN A 352 68.64 33.36 -25.62
C ASN A 352 68.63 32.98 -24.11
N THR A 353 68.91 31.68 -23.91
CA THR A 353 69.47 30.96 -22.75
C THR A 353 68.58 30.63 -21.55
N GLY A 354 68.56 29.33 -21.21
CA GLY A 354 68.28 28.85 -19.84
C GLY A 354 67.21 27.78 -19.75
N ALA A 355 67.61 26.51 -19.63
CA ALA A 355 66.74 25.40 -19.27
C ALA A 355 66.05 25.67 -17.91
N GLY A 356 64.75 26.00 -17.95
CA GLY A 356 63.90 26.19 -16.79
C GLY A 356 62.70 25.24 -16.83
N LYS A 357 62.37 24.66 -15.67
CA LYS A 357 61.26 23.73 -15.40
C LYS A 357 59.94 24.11 -16.11
N PRO A 358 59.10 23.11 -16.48
CA PRO A 358 57.73 23.39 -16.92
C PRO A 358 56.97 24.13 -15.81
N PRO A 359 56.20 25.19 -16.14
CA PRO A 359 55.39 25.87 -15.15
C PRO A 359 54.34 24.90 -14.60
N MET A 360 54.30 24.81 -13.27
CA MET A 360 53.23 24.14 -12.52
C MET A 360 51.89 24.77 -12.94
N MET A 361 50.92 23.95 -13.34
CA MET A 361 49.55 24.43 -13.51
C MET A 361 49.10 25.12 -12.22
N PRO A 362 48.52 26.33 -12.29
CA PRO A 362 47.96 26.95 -11.10
C PRO A 362 46.82 26.07 -10.57
N ASN A 363 46.86 25.77 -9.28
CA ASN A 363 45.78 25.11 -8.55
C ASN A 363 44.49 25.89 -8.79
N LEU A 364 43.60 25.36 -9.64
CA LEU A 364 42.25 25.85 -9.82
C LEU A 364 41.56 25.84 -8.46
N ARG A 365 41.24 27.02 -7.93
CA ARG A 365 40.46 27.15 -6.68
C ARG A 365 39.06 26.56 -6.92
N PRO A 366 38.60 25.59 -6.10
CA PRO A 366 37.26 25.00 -6.21
C PRO A 366 36.11 26.03 -6.18
N GLU A 367 36.37 27.22 -5.61
CA GLU A 367 35.39 28.29 -5.48
C GLU A 367 34.99 28.94 -6.81
N LEU A 368 35.85 28.91 -7.84
CA LEU A 368 35.51 29.45 -9.17
C LEU A 368 34.56 28.52 -9.93
N PHE A 369 34.72 27.20 -9.78
CA PHE A 369 33.82 26.20 -10.38
C PHE A 369 32.41 26.29 -9.78
N GLY A 370 32.31 26.59 -8.48
CA GLY A 370 31.03 26.79 -7.78
C GLY A 370 30.30 28.10 -8.10
N ARG A 371 30.97 29.08 -8.76
CA ARG A 371 30.34 30.31 -9.26
C ARG A 371 29.83 30.16 -10.69
N ALA A 372 30.58 29.49 -11.57
CA ALA A 372 30.13 29.21 -12.95
C ALA A 372 28.87 28.32 -12.99
N LEU A 373 28.73 27.36 -12.07
CA LEU A 373 27.53 26.53 -11.96
C LEU A 373 26.29 27.28 -11.41
N ARG A 374 26.46 28.46 -10.82
CA ARG A 374 25.34 29.28 -10.30
C ARG A 374 24.75 30.25 -11.32
N THR A 375 25.45 30.53 -12.41
CA THR A 375 25.01 31.47 -13.46
C THR A 375 24.22 30.81 -14.59
N VAL A 376 24.22 29.48 -14.69
CA VAL A 376 23.36 28.73 -15.62
C VAL A 376 21.91 28.77 -15.12
N ARG A 377 21.21 29.87 -15.42
CA ARG A 377 19.76 29.94 -15.29
C ARG A 377 19.14 29.21 -16.47
N VAL A 378 18.65 28.00 -16.24
CA VAL A 378 17.69 27.37 -17.15
C VAL A 378 16.51 28.34 -17.27
N PRO A 379 16.17 28.84 -18.48
CA PRO A 379 15.04 29.74 -18.66
C PRO A 379 13.77 29.01 -18.24
N LYS A 380 13.14 29.52 -17.18
CA LYS A 380 11.78 29.13 -16.80
C LYS A 380 10.84 29.93 -17.68
N ASP A 381 10.58 29.44 -18.90
CA ASP A 381 9.45 29.92 -19.68
C ASP A 381 8.48 28.77 -20.00
N LYS A 382 7.28 28.97 -19.44
CA LYS A 382 5.92 28.46 -19.75
C LYS A 382 5.71 26.98 -20.05
#